data_AF-A0A5C3P0K3-F1
#
_entry.id   AF-A0A5C3P0K3-F1
#
_cell.length_a   1.000
_cell.length_b   1.000
_cell.length_c   1.000
_cell.angle_alpha   90.00
_cell.angle_beta   90.00
_cell.angle_gamma   90.00
#
_symmetry.space_group_name_H-M   'P 1'
#
loop_
_entity.id
_entity.type
_entity.pdbx_description
1 polymer ?
#
loop_
_entity_poly.entity_id
_entity_poly.type
_entity_poly.pdbx_seq_one_letter_code
_entity_poly.pdbx_strand_id
1 'polypeptide(L)'
;MGALNTWLAIHVITFEYLANAVVWVNGGVDYNLATPRALVIHVGARKRRSDNDNPATAIFLKSVEILPKGSRVYLGDHWYKLEENRVEREPLYRKILPPNFVGLMPTVAVLEVPGYGPVACQAQFPLFRPIGDGGKPLDEKTITALGDITSMISASVAIGHSYERPVIYTQALPEVDHRVRSKKTWKKERLEKWDWDVQMTRLMRDRPESHKLKSGLGSVALWDMFNNWGDRPAVPLPLAGPGQVPCCDQCKRQGSTETLKRCGGCSTMLYCSKECQKAAWTSHKTLCRRPRGNANPSPINVAKIVGDWILVHTETFEALLNTTVYLGGGVAHALSEPRGIVCRLNMRNDWNGNPAAPFHLVSFLLEHRDEAEILGDQWDGLMESRKKAEGPFKVAETPEIAGIIPIVFSIRDNGSNFVVNNYFPVNHTRLADDTALDPRTRVALFGLNVHCKRCLDGGLVYHTVKKPGGDGMGMDLGRYGKKGKKGKKWKWEMRTPGDPEFMEMRLQNTALTGGMTVPETWKVYNEL
;
A
#
# COMPACT_ATOMS: atom_id res chain seq x y z
N MET A 1 -3.94 20.40 16.10
CA MET A 1 -4.35 19.31 15.20
C MET A 1 -3.36 19.08 14.05
N GLY A 2 -3.07 20.07 13.18
CA GLY A 2 -2.16 19.87 12.04
C GLY A 2 -0.78 19.28 12.37
N ALA A 3 -0.12 19.79 13.42
CA ALA A 3 1.16 19.26 13.89
C ALA A 3 1.06 17.79 14.39
N LEU A 4 -0.05 17.42 15.03
CA LEU A 4 -0.31 16.06 15.50
C LEU A 4 -0.46 15.09 14.34
N ASN A 5 -1.22 15.47 13.30
CA ASN A 5 -1.37 14.66 12.09
C ASN A 5 -0.04 14.47 11.36
N THR A 6 0.75 15.55 11.22
CA THR A 6 2.08 15.46 10.58
C THR A 6 3.02 14.56 11.38
N TRP A 7 3.04 14.69 12.70
CA TRP A 7 3.88 13.85 13.56
C TRP A 7 3.47 12.39 13.50
N LEU A 8 2.16 12.09 13.55
CA LEU A 8 1.65 10.73 13.44
C LEU A 8 1.98 10.12 12.07
N ALA A 9 1.83 10.88 10.99
CA ALA A 9 2.18 10.44 9.64
C ALA A 9 3.69 10.16 9.48
N ILE A 10 4.56 10.94 10.14
CA ILE A 10 6.01 10.69 10.13
C ILE A 10 6.36 9.34 10.78
N HIS A 11 5.64 8.97 11.84
CA HIS A 11 5.93 7.76 12.65
C HIS A 11 4.97 6.61 12.35
N VAL A 12 4.25 6.65 11.24
CA VAL A 12 3.15 5.71 10.98
C VAL A 12 3.60 4.25 10.99
N ILE A 13 4.71 3.93 10.33
CA ILE A 13 5.30 2.60 10.30
C ILE A 13 5.88 2.24 11.68
N THR A 14 6.50 3.20 12.36
CA THR A 14 6.99 3.01 13.73
C THR A 14 5.87 2.63 14.69
N PHE A 15 4.70 3.27 14.57
CA PHE A 15 3.54 2.96 15.39
C PHE A 15 2.85 1.66 15.00
N GLU A 16 2.95 1.21 13.75
CA GLU A 16 2.50 -0.12 13.38
C GLU A 16 3.32 -1.22 14.09
N TYR A 17 4.66 -1.08 14.12
CA TYR A 17 5.51 -1.96 14.90
C TYR A 17 5.16 -1.91 16.39
N LEU A 18 4.96 -0.70 16.92
CA LEU A 18 4.58 -0.52 18.33
C LEU A 18 3.24 -1.18 18.64
N ALA A 19 2.23 -1.00 17.79
CA ALA A 19 0.90 -1.58 17.96
C ALA A 19 0.96 -3.11 18.00
N ASN A 20 1.71 -3.72 17.08
CA ASN A 20 1.89 -5.17 17.05
C ASN A 20 2.59 -5.67 18.32
N ALA A 21 3.63 -4.99 18.82
CA ALA A 21 4.28 -5.40 20.07
C ALA A 21 3.36 -5.22 21.31
N VAL A 22 2.72 -4.05 21.44
CA VAL A 22 1.89 -3.69 22.60
C VAL A 22 0.69 -4.62 22.73
N VAL A 23 0.05 -5.00 21.63
CA VAL A 23 -1.11 -5.92 21.66
C VAL A 23 -0.73 -7.28 22.26
N TRP A 24 0.44 -7.81 21.91
CA TRP A 24 0.92 -9.09 22.45
C TRP A 24 1.30 -9.00 23.92
N VAL A 25 1.89 -7.89 24.36
CA VAL A 25 2.14 -7.63 25.79
C VAL A 25 0.84 -7.52 26.60
N ASN A 26 -0.28 -7.16 25.96
CA ASN A 26 -1.57 -6.92 26.60
C ASN A 26 -2.60 -8.03 26.31
N GLY A 27 -2.18 -9.30 26.34
CA GLY A 27 -3.09 -10.45 26.24
C GLY A 27 -3.31 -10.99 24.82
N GLY A 28 -2.61 -10.46 23.82
CA GLY A 28 -2.62 -11.00 22.46
C GLY A 28 -3.69 -10.40 21.56
N VAL A 29 -3.59 -10.69 20.26
CA VAL A 29 -4.43 -10.08 19.22
C VAL A 29 -5.90 -10.45 19.39
N ASP A 30 -6.19 -11.74 19.61
CA ASP A 30 -7.57 -12.22 19.73
C ASP A 30 -8.26 -11.64 20.97
N TYR A 31 -7.57 -11.56 22.11
CA TYR A 31 -8.09 -10.89 23.30
C TYR A 31 -8.43 -9.43 23.02
N ASN A 32 -7.51 -8.69 22.38
CA ASN A 32 -7.67 -7.27 22.14
C ASN A 32 -8.73 -6.94 21.08
N LEU A 33 -9.00 -7.84 20.13
CA LEU A 33 -10.04 -7.68 19.12
C LEU A 33 -11.41 -8.26 19.54
N ALA A 34 -11.45 -9.16 20.53
CA ALA A 34 -12.70 -9.78 20.99
C ALA A 34 -13.69 -8.81 21.66
N THR A 35 -13.22 -7.66 22.15
CA THR A 35 -14.08 -6.63 22.74
C THR A 35 -13.67 -5.25 22.25
N PRO A 36 -14.60 -4.26 22.22
CA PRO A 36 -14.28 -2.90 21.77
C PRO A 36 -13.15 -2.24 22.59
N ARG A 37 -11.93 -2.27 22.03
CA ARG A 37 -10.71 -1.68 22.61
C ARG A 37 -9.96 -0.88 21.56
N ALA A 38 -9.30 0.18 21.99
CA ALA A 38 -8.47 1.02 21.13
C ALA A 38 -7.06 1.15 21.73
N LEU A 39 -6.07 1.20 20.84
CA LEU A 39 -4.74 1.65 21.19
C LEU A 39 -4.78 3.18 21.40
N VAL A 40 -4.32 3.66 22.54
CA VAL A 40 -4.28 5.09 22.86
C VAL A 40 -2.83 5.52 22.99
N ILE A 41 -2.44 6.48 22.14
CA ILE A 41 -1.11 7.07 22.11
C ILE A 41 -1.19 8.43 22.80
N HIS A 42 -0.73 8.49 24.05
CA HIS A 42 -0.69 9.74 24.81
C HIS A 42 0.53 10.54 24.40
N VAL A 43 0.32 11.79 24.02
CA VAL A 43 1.40 12.66 23.58
C VAL A 43 1.38 14.01 24.28
N GLY A 44 2.54 14.66 24.30
CA GLY A 44 2.71 16.02 24.79
C GLY A 44 3.30 16.93 23.73
N ALA A 45 2.93 18.20 23.77
CA ALA A 45 3.59 19.21 22.96
C ALA A 45 4.93 19.59 23.60
N ARG A 46 6.00 19.67 22.80
CA ARG A 46 7.23 20.34 23.26
C ARG A 46 7.03 21.85 23.14
N LYS A 47 7.59 22.63 24.08
CA LYS A 47 7.64 24.10 23.94
C LYS A 47 8.35 24.42 22.63
N ARG A 48 7.64 25.05 21.69
CA ARG A 48 8.23 25.49 20.43
C ARG A 48 9.36 26.47 20.71
N ARG A 49 10.53 26.21 20.13
CA ARG A 49 11.64 27.17 20.09
C ARG A 49 11.47 28.09 18.87
N SER A 50 10.82 27.62 17.81
CA SER A 50 10.50 28.39 16.61
C SER A 50 9.32 27.79 15.82
N ASP A 51 8.73 28.55 14.90
CA ASP A 51 7.76 28.04 13.93
C ASP A 51 8.34 27.05 12.90
N ASN A 52 9.65 26.81 12.97
CA ASN A 52 10.41 25.94 12.08
C ASN A 52 10.94 24.70 12.78
N ASP A 53 10.40 24.30 13.94
CA ASP A 53 10.89 23.14 14.67
C ASP A 53 10.67 21.83 13.89
N ASN A 54 11.51 20.82 14.17
CA ASN A 54 11.47 19.54 13.48
C ASN A 54 10.11 18.85 13.75
N PRO A 55 9.31 18.55 12.70
CA PRO A 55 7.99 17.96 12.87
C PRO A 55 8.03 16.55 13.48
N ALA A 56 9.17 15.86 13.41
CA ALA A 56 9.35 14.56 14.06
C ALA A 56 9.53 14.68 15.59
N THR A 57 10.00 15.82 16.10
CA THR A 57 10.24 16.03 17.55
C THR A 57 9.34 17.09 18.18
N ALA A 58 8.53 17.79 17.38
CA ALA A 58 7.59 18.82 17.86
C ALA A 58 6.61 18.31 18.92
N ILE A 59 6.33 17.00 18.89
CA ILE A 59 5.51 16.26 19.85
C ILE A 59 6.37 15.16 20.45
N PHE A 60 6.15 14.85 21.71
CA PHE A 60 6.80 13.72 22.38
C PHE A 60 5.76 12.70 22.82
N LEU A 61 6.15 11.43 22.69
CA LEU A 61 5.38 10.30 23.19
C LEU A 61 5.48 10.27 24.73
N LYS A 62 4.32 10.21 25.41
CA LYS A 62 4.22 10.04 26.87
C LYS A 62 4.05 8.57 27.23
N SER A 63 3.04 7.93 26.65
CA SER A 63 2.73 6.52 26.91
C SER A 63 1.87 5.95 25.77
N VAL A 64 1.81 4.62 25.70
CA VAL A 64 0.90 3.89 24.83
C VAL A 64 0.22 2.81 25.67
N GLU A 65 -1.10 2.73 25.58
CA GLU A 65 -1.92 1.78 26.33
C GLU A 65 -3.07 1.26 25.46
N ILE A 66 -3.62 0.09 25.79
CA ILE A 66 -4.85 -0.40 25.18
C ILE A 66 -5.99 -0.20 26.17
N LEU A 67 -7.01 0.55 25.75
CA LEU A 67 -8.12 0.93 26.60
C LEU A 67 -9.46 0.40 26.05
N PRO A 68 -10.37 -0.09 26.91
CA PRO A 68 -11.76 -0.36 26.54
C PRO A 68 -12.49 0.91 26.07
N LYS A 69 -13.40 0.78 25.11
CA LYS A 69 -14.26 1.86 24.58
C LYS A 69 -14.82 2.80 25.66
N GLY A 70 -15.37 2.24 26.74
CA GLY A 70 -16.05 3.01 27.80
C GLY A 70 -15.13 3.61 28.87
N SER A 71 -13.82 3.36 28.81
CA SER A 71 -12.88 3.80 29.86
C SER A 71 -12.59 5.31 29.85
N ARG A 72 -12.84 5.99 28.73
CA ARG A 72 -12.61 7.42 28.55
C ARG A 72 -13.77 8.03 27.78
N VAL A 73 -14.19 9.24 28.17
CA VAL A 73 -15.28 9.98 27.53
C VAL A 73 -15.02 10.16 26.02
N TYR A 74 -13.81 10.61 25.65
CA TYR A 74 -13.45 10.82 24.24
C TYR A 74 -13.38 9.53 23.40
N LEU A 75 -13.22 8.35 24.03
CA LEU A 75 -13.30 7.07 23.33
C LEU A 75 -14.75 6.65 23.12
N GLY A 76 -15.59 6.80 24.15
CA GLY A 76 -17.02 6.49 24.09
C GLY A 76 -17.74 7.34 23.03
N ASP A 77 -17.59 8.66 23.11
CA ASP A 77 -18.29 9.65 22.29
C ASP A 77 -17.89 9.60 20.80
N HIS A 78 -16.71 9.06 20.49
CA HIS A 78 -16.16 9.01 19.14
C HIS A 78 -15.93 7.60 18.61
N TRP A 79 -16.41 6.58 19.34
CA TRP A 79 -16.23 5.19 18.97
C TRP A 79 -16.82 4.87 17.60
N TYR A 80 -18.01 5.40 17.29
CA TYR A 80 -18.69 5.13 16.02
C TYR A 80 -17.81 5.44 14.81
N LYS A 81 -17.02 6.53 14.86
CA LYS A 81 -16.06 6.90 13.80
C LYS A 81 -14.91 5.92 13.69
N LEU A 82 -14.39 5.45 14.82
CA LEU A 82 -13.30 4.48 14.85
C LEU A 82 -13.76 3.14 14.27
N GLU A 83 -14.98 2.73 14.62
CA GLU A 83 -15.61 1.50 14.16
C GLU A 83 -15.97 1.57 12.68
N GLU A 84 -16.59 2.66 12.22
CA GLU A 84 -16.94 2.89 10.82
C GLU A 84 -15.70 2.80 9.91
N ASN A 85 -14.62 3.51 10.26
CA ASN A 85 -13.36 3.41 9.53
C ASN A 85 -12.80 1.97 9.52
N ARG A 86 -13.00 1.21 10.60
CA ARG A 86 -12.50 -0.17 10.73
C ARG A 86 -13.27 -1.09 9.80
N VAL A 87 -14.60 -1.04 9.89
CA VAL A 87 -15.51 -1.84 9.06
C VAL A 87 -15.34 -1.52 7.58
N GLU A 88 -15.12 -0.26 7.21
CA GLU A 88 -14.88 0.15 5.83
C GLU A 88 -13.55 -0.42 5.27
N ARG A 89 -12.49 -0.44 6.08
CA ARG A 89 -11.13 -0.75 5.61
C ARG A 89 -10.73 -2.21 5.78
N GLU A 90 -11.24 -2.90 6.79
CA GLU A 90 -10.84 -4.27 7.09
C GLU A 90 -11.09 -5.25 5.93
N PRO A 91 -12.19 -5.19 5.17
CA PRO A 91 -12.39 -6.04 3.99
C PRO A 91 -11.31 -5.85 2.93
N LEU A 92 -10.90 -4.60 2.67
CA LEU A 92 -9.80 -4.31 1.75
C LEU A 92 -8.48 -4.88 2.28
N TYR A 93 -8.22 -4.73 3.58
CA TYR A 93 -7.01 -5.22 4.22
C TYR A 93 -6.92 -6.74 4.19
N ARG A 94 -8.02 -7.47 4.45
CA ARG A 94 -8.07 -8.94 4.31
C ARG A 94 -7.75 -9.42 2.90
N LYS A 95 -8.04 -8.60 1.88
CA LYS A 95 -7.78 -8.93 0.47
C LYS A 95 -6.33 -8.68 0.05
N ILE A 96 -5.61 -7.75 0.68
CA ILE A 96 -4.26 -7.32 0.25
C ILE A 96 -3.14 -7.73 1.20
N LEU A 97 -3.46 -8.08 2.45
CA LEU A 97 -2.50 -8.46 3.47
C LEU A 97 -2.27 -9.98 3.50
N PRO A 98 -1.12 -10.43 4.01
CA PRO A 98 -0.82 -11.85 4.15
C PRO A 98 -1.85 -12.60 5.02
N PRO A 99 -1.96 -13.94 4.88
CA PRO A 99 -2.98 -14.74 5.56
C PRO A 99 -2.95 -14.69 7.09
N ASN A 100 -1.84 -14.25 7.68
CA ASN A 100 -1.72 -14.06 9.13
C ASN A 100 -2.27 -12.70 9.61
N PHE A 101 -2.79 -11.84 8.73
CA PHE A 101 -3.55 -10.66 9.13
C PHE A 101 -4.82 -11.07 9.90
N VAL A 102 -5.07 -10.41 11.03
CA VAL A 102 -6.19 -10.75 11.92
C VAL A 102 -7.26 -9.66 11.93
N GLY A 103 -6.86 -8.40 11.85
CA GLY A 103 -7.79 -7.27 11.92
C GLY A 103 -7.08 -5.93 12.08
N LEU A 104 -7.88 -4.86 12.09
CA LEU A 104 -7.41 -3.51 12.30
C LEU A 104 -7.59 -3.10 13.77
N MET A 105 -6.54 -2.59 14.40
CA MET A 105 -6.61 -2.00 15.74
C MET A 105 -7.05 -0.52 15.65
N PRO A 106 -8.25 -0.15 16.16
CA PRO A 106 -8.62 1.25 16.32
C PRO A 106 -7.58 1.99 17.16
N THR A 107 -7.10 3.13 16.69
CA THR A 107 -6.05 3.88 17.40
C THR A 107 -6.41 5.36 17.52
N VAL A 108 -6.14 5.94 18.69
CA VAL A 108 -6.30 7.37 18.94
C VAL A 108 -5.01 7.95 19.53
N ALA A 109 -4.43 8.94 18.86
CA ALA A 109 -3.38 9.77 19.43
C ALA A 109 -4.00 11.00 20.12
N VAL A 110 -3.76 11.18 21.41
CA VAL A 110 -4.37 12.23 22.23
C VAL A 110 -3.32 13.19 22.73
N LEU A 111 -3.47 14.47 22.37
CA LEU A 111 -2.65 15.57 22.82
C LEU A 111 -3.45 16.44 23.80
N GLU A 112 -3.04 16.47 25.06
CA GLU A 112 -3.59 17.40 26.05
C GLU A 112 -3.08 18.82 25.79
N VAL A 113 -3.98 19.75 25.50
CA VAL A 113 -3.66 21.17 25.30
C VAL A 113 -4.18 21.98 26.49
N PRO A 114 -3.29 22.59 27.30
CA PRO A 114 -3.71 23.41 28.43
C PRO A 114 -4.73 24.48 28.00
N GLY A 115 -5.89 24.51 28.67
CA GLY A 115 -6.97 25.47 28.40
C GLY A 115 -7.86 25.17 27.19
N TYR A 116 -7.54 24.17 26.37
CA TYR A 116 -8.32 23.78 25.17
C TYR A 116 -8.83 22.33 25.21
N GLY A 117 -8.39 21.54 26.18
CA GLY A 117 -8.77 20.13 26.32
C GLY A 117 -8.01 19.19 25.37
N PRO A 118 -8.43 17.91 25.30
CA PRO A 118 -7.76 16.91 24.49
C PRO A 118 -8.01 17.12 22.99
N VAL A 119 -6.94 17.14 22.21
CA VAL A 119 -6.98 17.08 20.75
C VAL A 119 -6.63 15.67 20.32
N ALA A 120 -7.58 14.98 19.71
CA ALA A 120 -7.41 13.60 19.25
C ALA A 120 -7.20 13.51 17.73
N CYS A 121 -6.40 12.54 17.33
CA CYS A 121 -6.20 12.12 15.94
C CYS A 121 -6.42 10.61 15.84
N GLN A 122 -7.15 10.18 14.82
CA GLN A 122 -7.48 8.77 14.63
C GLN A 122 -6.51 8.11 13.64
N ALA A 123 -6.13 6.88 13.94
CA ALA A 123 -5.36 6.00 13.07
C ALA A 123 -5.84 4.56 13.23
N GLN A 124 -5.35 3.67 12.36
CA GLN A 124 -5.61 2.24 12.45
C GLN A 124 -4.37 1.48 12.02
N PHE A 125 -4.02 0.46 12.80
CA PHE A 125 -2.84 -0.35 12.52
C PHE A 125 -3.26 -1.81 12.27
N PRO A 126 -2.78 -2.43 11.18
CA PRO A 126 -3.01 -3.84 10.94
C PRO A 126 -2.30 -4.69 12.01
N LEU A 127 -3.00 -5.70 12.50
CA LEU A 127 -2.48 -6.68 13.44
C LEU A 127 -2.28 -8.02 12.75
N PHE A 128 -1.18 -8.68 13.10
CA PHE A 128 -0.79 -9.96 12.52
C PHE A 128 -0.58 -11.03 13.60
N ARG A 129 -0.89 -12.28 13.23
CA ARG A 129 -0.61 -13.47 14.03
C ARG A 129 0.81 -13.98 13.74
N PRO A 130 1.55 -14.44 14.77
CA PRO A 130 2.78 -15.19 14.59
C PRO A 130 2.59 -16.45 13.78
N ILE A 131 3.57 -16.71 12.91
CA ILE A 131 3.64 -17.94 12.13
C ILE A 131 4.09 -19.06 13.06
N GLY A 132 3.38 -20.19 13.06
CA GLY A 132 3.82 -21.42 13.72
C GLY A 132 3.37 -21.64 15.17
N ASP A 133 2.73 -20.66 15.83
CA ASP A 133 2.42 -20.78 17.26
C ASP A 133 1.04 -21.39 17.57
N GLY A 134 0.23 -21.68 16.54
CA GLY A 134 -1.05 -22.40 16.70
C GLY A 134 -2.07 -21.76 17.65
N GLY A 135 -1.89 -20.48 18.01
CA GLY A 135 -2.74 -19.76 18.97
C GLY A 135 -2.41 -20.03 20.45
N LYS A 136 -1.23 -20.55 20.78
CA LYS A 136 -0.80 -20.72 22.18
C LYS A 136 -0.56 -19.36 22.85
N PRO A 137 -0.83 -19.23 24.17
CA PRO A 137 -0.39 -18.08 24.95
C PRO A 137 1.14 -17.96 24.90
N LEU A 138 1.62 -16.73 24.74
CA LEU A 138 3.05 -16.44 24.71
C LEU A 138 3.70 -16.75 26.06
N ASP A 139 4.91 -17.30 26.04
CA ASP A 139 5.69 -17.46 27.26
C ASP A 139 6.15 -16.10 27.83
N GLU A 140 6.46 -16.10 29.13
CA GLU A 140 6.86 -14.90 29.86
C GLU A 140 8.14 -14.25 29.31
N LYS A 141 9.08 -15.05 28.79
CA LYS A 141 10.33 -14.54 28.20
C LYS A 141 10.03 -13.73 26.95
N THR A 142 9.12 -14.22 26.13
CA THR A 142 8.74 -13.57 24.88
C THR A 142 7.92 -12.31 25.13
N ILE A 143 6.99 -12.34 26.10
CA ILE A 143 6.29 -11.13 26.57
C ILE A 143 7.29 -10.07 27.07
N THR A 144 8.31 -10.50 27.84
CA THR A 144 9.36 -9.60 28.33
C THR A 144 10.15 -8.98 27.18
N ALA A 145 10.54 -9.77 26.18
CA ALA A 145 11.26 -9.29 25.00
C ALA A 145 10.41 -8.31 24.16
N LEU A 146 9.10 -8.52 24.02
CA LEU A 146 8.20 -7.56 23.37
C LEU A 146 8.06 -6.25 24.15
N GLY A 147 8.12 -6.31 25.48
CA GLY A 147 8.18 -5.13 26.34
C GLY A 147 9.45 -4.30 26.11
N ASP A 148 10.59 -4.97 25.91
CA ASP A 148 11.86 -4.32 25.59
C ASP A 148 11.82 -3.66 24.20
N ILE A 149 11.23 -4.32 23.20
CA ILE A 149 11.01 -3.75 21.86
C ILE A 149 10.12 -2.52 21.90
N THR A 150 9.01 -2.60 22.64
CA THR A 150 8.10 -1.48 22.87
C THR A 150 8.85 -0.27 23.44
N SER A 151 9.80 -0.52 24.35
CA SER A 151 10.65 0.50 24.96
C SER A 151 11.63 1.11 23.95
N MET A 152 12.30 0.29 23.12
CA MET A 152 13.20 0.74 22.06
C MET A 152 12.49 1.60 21.00
N ILE A 153 11.32 1.15 20.55
CA ILE A 153 10.49 1.87 19.58
C ILE A 153 10.09 3.24 20.16
N SER A 154 9.59 3.25 21.40
CA SER A 154 9.21 4.48 22.10
C SER A 154 10.39 5.43 22.28
N ALA A 155 11.59 4.88 22.56
CA ALA A 155 12.81 5.67 22.66
C ALA A 155 13.16 6.35 21.34
N SER A 156 13.04 5.64 20.23
CA SER A 156 13.32 6.17 18.89
C SER A 156 12.35 7.29 18.49
N VAL A 157 11.05 7.10 18.70
CA VAL A 157 10.02 8.14 18.46
C VAL A 157 10.34 9.41 19.23
N ALA A 158 10.74 9.28 20.51
CA ALA A 158 10.97 10.44 21.36
C ALA A 158 12.19 11.31 20.96
N ILE A 159 13.12 10.78 20.16
CA ILE A 159 14.19 11.57 19.53
C ILE A 159 13.88 11.94 18.06
N GLY A 160 12.69 11.60 17.57
CA GLY A 160 12.24 11.92 16.21
C GLY A 160 12.80 10.99 15.14
N HIS A 161 13.26 9.79 15.52
CA HIS A 161 13.55 8.74 14.57
C HIS A 161 12.23 8.09 14.14
N SER A 162 12.06 7.95 12.83
CA SER A 162 10.99 7.19 12.20
C SER A 162 11.56 5.90 11.61
N TYR A 163 10.78 4.85 11.59
CA TYR A 163 11.18 3.58 11.00
C TYR A 163 10.56 3.43 9.62
N GLU A 164 11.26 2.73 8.76
CA GLU A 164 10.75 2.24 7.51
C GLU A 164 10.90 0.72 7.46
N ARG A 165 10.16 0.09 6.56
CA ARG A 165 10.37 -1.33 6.28
C ARG A 165 11.75 -1.52 5.65
N PRO A 166 12.47 -2.62 5.98
CA PRO A 166 13.74 -2.90 5.34
C PRO A 166 13.58 -2.94 3.82
N VAL A 167 14.47 -2.25 3.10
CA VAL A 167 14.54 -2.33 1.64
C VAL A 167 14.99 -3.72 1.19
N ILE A 168 15.70 -4.45 2.06
CA ILE A 168 16.19 -5.81 1.82
C ILE A 168 15.49 -6.77 2.79
N TYR A 169 14.62 -7.63 2.29
CA TYR A 169 13.77 -8.51 3.12
C TYR A 169 14.52 -9.63 3.86
N THR A 170 15.82 -9.81 3.61
CA THR A 170 16.68 -10.69 4.43
C THR A 170 17.17 -9.99 5.70
N GLN A 171 16.96 -8.67 5.83
CA GLN A 171 17.22 -7.96 7.07
C GLN A 171 15.94 -7.94 7.91
N ALA A 172 16.02 -8.56 9.08
CA ALA A 172 15.00 -8.45 10.12
C ALA A 172 15.09 -7.10 10.87
N LEU A 173 15.80 -6.09 10.37
CA LEU A 173 15.99 -4.81 11.05
C LEU A 173 15.29 -3.70 10.28
N PRO A 174 14.49 -2.84 10.94
CA PRO A 174 13.92 -1.69 10.26
C PRO A 174 15.01 -0.70 9.86
N GLU A 175 14.73 0.05 8.80
CA GLU A 175 15.54 1.21 8.47
C GLU A 175 15.18 2.37 9.41
N VAL A 176 16.17 3.17 9.77
CA VAL A 176 15.99 4.32 10.65
C VAL A 176 16.19 5.60 9.86
N ASP A 177 15.12 6.39 9.80
CA ASP A 177 15.08 7.69 9.15
C ASP A 177 14.99 8.81 10.19
N HIS A 178 15.53 9.96 9.84
CA HIS A 178 15.30 11.21 10.58
C HIS A 178 14.81 12.32 9.64
N ARG A 179 14.48 13.48 10.22
CA ARG A 179 14.10 14.67 9.45
C ARG A 179 15.21 15.71 9.51
N VAL A 180 15.73 16.05 8.34
CA VAL A 180 16.74 17.09 8.15
C VAL A 180 16.14 18.31 7.47
N ARG A 181 16.72 19.48 7.74
CA ARG A 181 16.25 20.71 7.12
C ARG A 181 16.92 20.92 5.76
N SER A 182 16.14 21.11 4.71
CA SER A 182 16.62 21.40 3.36
C SER A 182 15.76 22.46 2.68
N LYS A 183 16.36 23.58 2.27
CA LYS A 183 15.71 24.69 1.53
C LYS A 183 14.33 25.09 2.09
N LYS A 184 14.27 25.37 3.41
CA LYS A 184 13.05 25.73 4.17
C LYS A 184 11.99 24.63 4.33
N THR A 185 12.29 23.40 3.92
CA THR A 185 11.41 22.23 4.10
C THR A 185 12.09 21.17 4.95
N TRP A 186 11.31 20.28 5.56
CA TRP A 186 11.80 19.11 6.27
C TRP A 186 11.81 17.92 5.31
N LYS A 187 13.00 17.36 5.07
CA LYS A 187 13.18 16.17 4.24
C LYS A 187 13.47 14.96 5.10
N LYS A 188 12.99 13.82 4.63
CA LYS A 188 13.35 12.51 5.15
C LYS A 188 14.76 12.17 4.66
N GLU A 189 15.61 11.72 5.56
CA GLU A 189 16.96 11.24 5.26
C GLU A 189 17.21 9.96 6.07
N ARG A 190 17.88 9.00 5.44
CA ARG A 190 18.17 7.68 6.01
C ARG A 190 19.46 7.74 6.82
N LEU A 191 19.49 7.09 7.98
CA LEU A 191 20.71 6.89 8.75
C LEU A 191 21.48 5.68 8.22
N GLU A 192 22.28 5.88 7.17
CA GLU A 192 23.03 4.81 6.48
C GLU A 192 24.01 4.03 7.38
N LYS A 193 24.52 4.64 8.46
CA LYS A 193 25.46 4.03 9.40
C LYS A 193 24.82 3.68 10.75
N TRP A 194 23.54 3.32 10.75
CA TRP A 194 22.83 2.93 11.98
C TRP A 194 23.17 1.48 12.36
N ASP A 195 23.91 1.33 13.46
CA ASP A 195 24.15 0.04 14.12
C ASP A 195 23.16 -0.10 15.28
N TRP A 196 22.32 -1.14 15.20
CA TRP A 196 21.21 -1.33 16.12
C TRP A 196 21.67 -1.58 17.55
N ASP A 197 22.70 -2.40 17.77
CA ASP A 197 23.14 -2.70 19.13
C ASP A 197 23.91 -1.53 19.74
N VAL A 198 24.77 -0.86 18.96
CA VAL A 198 25.59 0.24 19.47
C VAL A 198 24.75 1.50 19.72
N GLN A 199 24.00 1.97 18.72
CA GLN A 199 23.27 3.24 18.80
C GLN A 199 22.06 3.10 19.73
N MET A 200 21.35 1.96 19.71
CA MET A 200 20.21 1.77 20.59
C MET A 200 20.65 1.61 22.05
N THR A 201 21.73 0.89 22.33
CA THR A 201 22.26 0.79 23.71
C THR A 201 22.60 2.18 24.26
N ARG A 202 23.21 3.05 23.44
CA ARG A 202 23.46 4.46 23.83
C ARG A 202 22.16 5.20 24.10
N LEU A 203 21.19 5.09 23.19
CA LEU A 203 19.89 5.75 23.32
C LEU A 203 19.12 5.32 24.58
N MET A 204 19.17 4.04 24.90
CA MET A 204 18.48 3.46 26.06
C MET A 204 19.19 3.76 27.37
N ARG A 205 20.52 3.91 27.38
CA ARG A 205 21.28 4.28 28.58
C ARG A 205 20.94 5.69 29.07
N ASP A 206 20.74 6.63 28.16
CA ASP A 206 20.60 8.05 28.49
C ASP A 206 19.18 8.43 28.96
N ARG A 207 18.35 7.44 29.28
CA ARG A 207 16.94 7.61 29.68
C ARG A 207 16.66 7.04 31.06
N PRO A 208 16.13 7.85 31.99
CA PRO A 208 15.90 7.43 33.37
C PRO A 208 14.77 6.38 33.53
N GLU A 209 13.85 6.29 32.57
CA GLU A 209 12.71 5.37 32.62
C GLU A 209 12.99 4.01 31.96
N SER A 210 13.93 3.95 31.00
CA SER A 210 14.36 2.69 30.39
C SER A 210 15.37 2.00 31.31
N HIS A 211 14.83 1.22 32.22
CA HIS A 211 15.58 0.16 32.88
C HIS A 211 16.27 -0.68 31.79
N LYS A 212 17.49 -1.16 32.05
CA LYS A 212 18.21 -2.10 31.17
C LYS A 212 17.21 -3.11 30.58
N LEU A 213 17.34 -3.42 29.28
CA LEU A 213 16.48 -4.38 28.59
C LEU A 213 16.34 -5.63 29.45
N LYS A 214 15.10 -5.94 29.85
CA LYS A 214 14.78 -6.92 30.89
C LYS A 214 14.97 -8.36 30.40
N SER A 215 14.82 -8.59 29.11
CA SER A 215 15.00 -9.88 28.45
C SER A 215 16.45 -10.34 28.40
N GLY A 216 17.42 -9.42 28.56
CA GLY A 216 18.85 -9.69 28.34
C GLY A 216 19.25 -9.84 26.88
N LEU A 217 18.34 -9.66 25.93
CA LEU A 217 18.61 -9.73 24.49
C LEU A 217 19.18 -8.40 23.96
N GLY A 218 20.06 -8.51 22.96
CA GLY A 218 20.51 -7.37 22.16
C GLY A 218 19.39 -6.81 21.29
N SER A 219 19.56 -5.58 20.79
CA SER A 219 18.57 -4.92 19.92
C SER A 219 18.34 -5.68 18.62
N VAL A 220 19.38 -6.28 18.05
CA VAL A 220 19.26 -7.10 16.84
C VAL A 220 18.44 -8.37 17.13
N ALA A 221 18.79 -9.11 18.17
CA ALA A 221 18.09 -10.34 18.56
C ALA A 221 16.61 -10.10 18.89
N LEU A 222 16.30 -8.95 19.50
CA LEU A 222 14.92 -8.51 19.73
C LEU A 222 14.15 -8.33 18.41
N TRP A 223 14.72 -7.61 17.45
CA TRP A 223 14.09 -7.44 16.13
C TRP A 223 13.96 -8.74 15.35
N ASP A 224 14.97 -9.60 15.38
CA ASP A 224 14.93 -10.94 14.77
C ASP A 224 13.75 -11.74 15.34
N MET A 225 13.63 -11.79 16.67
CA MET A 225 12.51 -12.45 17.35
C MET A 225 11.17 -11.85 16.91
N PHE A 226 11.05 -10.52 16.86
CA PHE A 226 9.80 -9.84 16.55
C PHE A 226 9.37 -9.91 15.08
N ASN A 227 10.32 -10.03 14.15
CA ASN A 227 10.05 -10.09 12.72
C ASN A 227 9.92 -11.52 12.20
N ASN A 228 10.59 -12.51 12.82
CA ASN A 228 10.30 -13.93 12.59
C ASN A 228 8.90 -14.35 13.10
N TRP A 229 8.17 -13.40 13.71
CA TRP A 229 6.83 -13.50 14.25
C TRP A 229 5.73 -12.95 13.34
N GLY A 230 5.99 -12.71 12.06
CA GLY A 230 4.92 -12.41 11.12
C GLY A 230 5.42 -12.08 9.74
N ASP A 231 4.83 -12.72 8.73
CA ASP A 231 5.02 -12.33 7.34
C ASP A 231 4.32 -10.97 7.16
N ARG A 232 5.09 -9.88 7.21
CA ARG A 232 4.54 -8.52 7.07
C ARG A 232 4.76 -8.05 5.64
N PRO A 233 3.74 -7.49 4.97
CA PRO A 233 3.91 -7.06 3.60
C PRO A 233 4.88 -5.88 3.52
N ALA A 234 5.76 -6.01 2.53
CA ALA A 234 6.71 -5.03 2.02
C ALA A 234 6.20 -3.60 1.76
N VAL A 235 4.90 -3.44 1.54
CA VAL A 235 4.33 -2.26 0.88
C VAL A 235 3.78 -1.28 1.91
N PRO A 236 3.99 0.03 1.77
CA PRO A 236 3.22 1.04 2.51
C PRO A 236 1.74 0.85 2.21
N LEU A 237 0.96 0.49 3.24
CA LEU A 237 -0.48 0.38 3.06
C LEU A 237 -1.05 1.78 2.76
N PRO A 238 -1.96 1.94 1.78
CA PRO A 238 -2.43 3.26 1.36
C PRO A 238 -3.16 4.08 2.44
N LEU A 239 -3.37 3.57 3.66
CA LEU A 239 -4.39 4.09 4.57
C LEU A 239 -4.00 4.16 6.06
N ALA A 240 -2.74 3.98 6.46
CA ALA A 240 -2.35 4.21 7.86
C ALA A 240 -2.24 5.72 8.24
N GLY A 241 -2.76 6.63 7.42
CA GLY A 241 -2.79 8.07 7.69
C GLY A 241 -4.11 8.53 8.34
N PRO A 242 -4.09 9.62 9.15
CA PRO A 242 -5.31 10.23 9.64
C PRO A 242 -6.21 10.65 8.49
N GLY A 243 -7.50 10.30 8.58
CA GLY A 243 -8.52 10.77 7.64
C GLY A 243 -8.42 12.29 7.51
N GLN A 244 -8.03 12.77 6.33
CA GLN A 244 -7.86 14.21 6.10
C GLN A 244 -9.24 14.86 6.06
N VAL A 245 -9.59 15.56 7.14
CA VAL A 245 -10.71 16.50 7.15
C VAL A 245 -10.38 17.62 6.14
N PRO A 246 -11.24 17.90 5.15
CA PRO A 246 -11.01 18.97 4.18
C PRO A 246 -10.77 20.31 4.89
N CYS A 247 -9.80 21.09 4.42
CA CYS A 247 -9.46 22.38 5.02
C CYS A 247 -9.21 23.46 3.96
N CYS A 248 -9.43 24.71 4.35
CA CYS A 248 -9.20 25.87 3.50
C CYS A 248 -7.71 25.97 3.14
N ASP A 249 -7.37 26.04 1.86
CA ASP A 249 -5.99 26.07 1.38
C ASP A 249 -5.20 27.31 1.81
N GLN A 250 -5.89 28.41 2.13
CA GLN A 250 -5.28 29.61 2.68
C GLN A 250 -5.11 29.58 4.20
N CYS A 251 -6.22 29.61 4.95
CA CYS A 251 -6.20 29.77 6.41
C CYS A 251 -6.19 28.45 7.19
N LYS A 252 -6.22 27.30 6.48
CA LYS A 252 -6.23 25.94 7.03
C LYS A 252 -7.41 25.64 7.97
N ARG A 253 -8.45 26.49 7.99
CA ARG A 253 -9.71 26.22 8.71
C ARG A 253 -10.38 24.99 8.13
N GLN A 254 -10.71 24.03 8.98
CA GLN A 254 -11.41 22.80 8.61
C GLN A 254 -12.88 23.08 8.26
N GLY A 255 -13.44 22.28 7.35
CA GLY A 255 -14.85 22.33 6.98
C GLY A 255 -15.28 21.08 6.22
N SER A 256 -16.58 20.83 6.13
CA SER A 256 -17.13 19.84 5.20
C SER A 256 -16.99 20.36 3.75
N THR A 257 -17.12 19.44 2.78
CA THR A 257 -17.22 19.77 1.35
C THR A 257 -18.35 20.74 1.00
N GLU A 258 -19.35 20.89 1.88
CA GLU A 258 -20.47 21.82 1.72
C GLU A 258 -20.16 23.23 2.25
N THR A 259 -19.23 23.34 3.22
CA THR A 259 -18.87 24.62 3.86
C THR A 259 -17.67 25.32 3.22
N LEU A 260 -16.86 24.60 2.44
CA LEU A 260 -15.70 25.14 1.72
C LEU A 260 -15.99 25.36 0.24
N LYS A 261 -15.67 26.55 -0.26
CA LYS A 261 -15.87 26.95 -1.65
C LYS A 261 -14.70 26.52 -2.52
N ARG A 262 -14.96 25.87 -3.65
CA ARG A 262 -13.94 25.48 -4.63
C ARG A 262 -13.51 26.66 -5.49
N CYS A 263 -12.24 26.69 -5.90
CA CYS A 263 -11.77 27.65 -6.88
C CYS A 263 -12.46 27.43 -8.25
N GLY A 264 -13.11 28.45 -8.80
CA GLY A 264 -13.77 28.35 -10.12
C GLY A 264 -12.84 28.09 -11.31
N GLY A 265 -11.52 28.25 -11.15
CA GLY A 265 -10.54 27.95 -12.19
C GLY A 265 -10.09 26.49 -12.22
N CYS A 266 -9.55 26.00 -11.10
CA CYS A 266 -8.97 24.65 -11.01
C CYS A 266 -9.83 23.61 -10.30
N SER A 267 -10.85 24.00 -9.53
CA SER A 267 -11.71 23.14 -8.69
C SER A 267 -11.00 22.28 -7.62
N THR A 268 -9.67 22.29 -7.57
CA THR A 268 -8.84 21.53 -6.63
C THR A 268 -8.69 22.22 -5.27
N MET A 269 -8.57 23.55 -5.26
CA MET A 269 -8.34 24.30 -4.02
C MET A 269 -9.67 24.66 -3.34
N LEU A 270 -9.70 24.52 -2.01
CA LEU A 270 -10.84 24.78 -1.13
C LEU A 270 -10.60 26.06 -0.33
N TYR A 271 -11.60 26.91 -0.19
CA TYR A 271 -11.51 28.15 0.57
C TYR A 271 -12.74 28.35 1.44
N CYS A 272 -12.54 28.72 2.70
CA CYS A 272 -13.68 29.03 3.58
C CYS A 272 -14.37 30.36 3.22
N SER A 273 -13.72 31.22 2.43
CA SER A 273 -14.27 32.51 2.01
C SER A 273 -13.61 33.05 0.73
N LYS A 274 -14.23 34.06 0.10
CA LYS A 274 -13.67 34.73 -1.09
C LYS A 274 -12.38 35.49 -0.75
N GLU A 275 -12.25 35.96 0.48
CA GLU A 275 -11.07 36.66 1.00
C GLU A 275 -9.89 35.68 1.10
N CYS A 276 -10.14 34.46 1.58
CA CYS A 276 -9.13 33.40 1.60
C CYS A 276 -8.67 33.01 0.19
N GLN A 277 -9.59 32.95 -0.78
CA GLN A 277 -9.24 32.72 -2.18
C GLN A 277 -8.37 33.84 -2.77
N LYS A 278 -8.71 35.11 -2.51
CA LYS A 278 -7.92 36.27 -2.96
C LYS A 278 -6.54 36.31 -2.31
N ALA A 279 -6.45 36.02 -1.01
CA ALA A 279 -5.19 36.00 -0.29
C ALA A 279 -4.28 34.84 -0.73
N ALA A 280 -4.85 33.70 -1.11
CA ALA A 280 -4.10 32.60 -1.72
C ALA A 280 -3.71 32.85 -3.18
N TRP A 281 -4.24 33.88 -3.85
CA TRP A 281 -4.11 34.03 -5.30
C TRP A 281 -2.66 34.14 -5.77
N THR A 282 -1.80 34.83 -5.02
CA THR A 282 -0.38 34.99 -5.38
C THR A 282 0.38 33.67 -5.45
N SER A 283 0.10 32.73 -4.55
CA SER A 283 0.69 31.39 -4.54
C SER A 283 -0.09 30.39 -5.41
N HIS A 284 -1.40 30.57 -5.54
CA HIS A 284 -2.29 29.69 -6.28
C HIS A 284 -2.26 29.92 -7.80
N LYS A 285 -2.07 31.16 -8.28
CA LYS A 285 -2.20 31.55 -9.69
C LYS A 285 -1.34 30.70 -10.64
N THR A 286 -0.16 30.28 -10.22
CA THR A 286 0.76 29.43 -11.00
C THR A 286 0.22 28.02 -11.20
N LEU A 287 -0.52 27.50 -10.21
CA LEU A 287 -1.18 26.20 -10.25
C LEU A 287 -2.57 26.29 -10.92
N CYS A 288 -3.25 27.43 -10.79
CA CYS A 288 -4.55 27.71 -11.39
C CYS A 288 -4.51 27.82 -12.93
N ARG A 289 -3.33 28.14 -13.50
CA ARG A 289 -3.13 28.45 -14.93
C ARG A 289 -2.44 27.35 -15.74
N ARG A 290 -2.40 26.10 -15.28
CA ARG A 290 -2.11 25.02 -16.23
C ARG A 290 -3.24 25.01 -17.26
N PRO A 291 -2.94 25.19 -18.57
CA PRO A 291 -3.97 25.12 -19.58
C PRO A 291 -4.61 23.74 -19.47
N ARG A 292 -5.94 23.71 -19.43
CA ARG A 292 -6.68 22.55 -19.90
C ARG A 292 -6.14 22.27 -21.30
N GLY A 293 -5.32 21.24 -21.44
CA GLY A 293 -5.33 20.50 -22.69
C GLY A 293 -6.78 20.05 -22.82
N ASN A 294 -7.53 20.73 -23.69
CA ASN A 294 -8.97 20.59 -23.83
C ASN A 294 -9.34 19.12 -24.03
N ALA A 295 -9.76 18.48 -22.94
CA ALA A 295 -10.80 17.49 -22.82
C ALA A 295 -10.73 16.97 -21.37
N ASN A 296 -11.82 17.05 -20.59
CA ASN A 296 -12.11 15.86 -19.79
C ASN A 296 -12.05 14.71 -20.78
N PRO A 297 -11.18 13.70 -20.62
CA PRO A 297 -11.10 12.65 -21.62
C PRO A 297 -12.52 12.12 -21.77
N SER A 298 -13.08 12.24 -22.97
CA SER A 298 -14.40 11.67 -23.24
C SER A 298 -14.33 10.19 -22.89
N PRO A 299 -15.44 9.54 -22.52
CA PRO A 299 -15.46 8.09 -22.29
C PRO A 299 -14.76 7.31 -23.43
N ILE A 300 -14.90 7.78 -24.68
CA ILE A 300 -14.23 7.24 -25.88
C ILE A 300 -12.69 7.38 -25.79
N ASN A 301 -12.17 8.53 -25.34
CA ASN A 301 -10.74 8.72 -25.16
C ASN A 301 -10.19 7.84 -24.03
N VAL A 302 -10.91 7.71 -22.90
CA VAL A 302 -10.49 6.82 -21.81
C VAL A 302 -10.45 5.36 -22.25
N ALA A 303 -11.50 4.90 -22.95
CA ALA A 303 -11.55 3.54 -23.49
C ALA A 303 -10.38 3.26 -24.45
N LYS A 304 -10.03 4.23 -25.31
CA LYS A 304 -8.86 4.12 -26.18
C LYS A 304 -7.55 4.03 -25.39
N ILE A 305 -7.36 4.85 -24.36
CA ILE A 305 -6.16 4.82 -23.51
C ILE A 305 -6.03 3.47 -22.81
N VAL A 306 -7.14 2.94 -22.26
CA VAL A 306 -7.17 1.61 -21.64
C VAL A 306 -6.83 0.53 -22.66
N GLY A 307 -7.39 0.60 -23.87
CA GLY A 307 -7.08 -0.33 -24.95
C GLY A 307 -5.61 -0.32 -25.36
N ASP A 308 -5.03 0.87 -25.57
CA ASP A 308 -3.61 1.03 -25.92
C ASP A 308 -2.70 0.51 -24.79
N TRP A 309 -3.07 0.75 -23.53
CA TRP A 309 -2.33 0.28 -22.36
C TRP A 309 -2.38 -1.24 -22.23
N ILE A 310 -3.57 -1.83 -22.37
CA ILE A 310 -3.76 -3.29 -22.38
C ILE A 310 -2.92 -3.94 -23.47
N LEU A 311 -3.00 -3.41 -24.70
CA LEU A 311 -2.27 -3.96 -25.84
C LEU A 311 -0.74 -3.93 -25.64
N VAL A 312 -0.23 -2.87 -25.02
CA VAL A 312 1.21 -2.76 -24.71
C VAL A 312 1.62 -3.71 -23.59
N HIS A 313 0.71 -4.12 -22.72
CA HIS A 313 0.96 -4.97 -21.56
C HIS A 313 0.33 -6.36 -21.65
N THR A 314 0.01 -6.86 -22.85
CA THR A 314 -0.70 -8.14 -23.05
C THR A 314 -0.10 -9.27 -22.22
N GLU A 315 1.20 -9.53 -22.36
CA GLU A 315 1.93 -10.58 -21.63
C GLU A 315 1.83 -10.40 -20.10
N THR A 316 1.95 -9.16 -19.62
CA THR A 316 1.86 -8.82 -18.21
C THR A 316 0.45 -9.08 -17.66
N PHE A 317 -0.58 -8.74 -18.43
CA PHE A 317 -1.97 -8.95 -18.05
C PHE A 317 -2.36 -10.42 -18.06
N GLU A 318 -1.89 -11.20 -19.03
CA GLU A 318 -2.13 -12.64 -19.10
C GLU A 318 -1.52 -13.34 -17.89
N ALA A 319 -0.24 -13.06 -17.57
CA ALA A 319 0.39 -13.62 -16.39
C ALA A 319 -0.27 -13.15 -15.08
N LEU A 320 -0.64 -11.87 -15.00
CA LEU A 320 -1.31 -11.32 -13.82
C LEU A 320 -2.68 -11.98 -13.60
N LEU A 321 -3.46 -12.17 -14.67
CA LEU A 321 -4.75 -12.80 -14.61
C LEU A 321 -4.62 -14.26 -14.15
N ASN A 322 -3.82 -15.05 -14.86
CA ASN A 322 -3.69 -16.48 -14.60
C ASN A 322 -3.13 -16.74 -13.20
N THR A 323 -2.09 -16.01 -12.77
CA THR A 323 -1.59 -16.12 -11.38
C THR A 323 -2.66 -15.72 -10.36
N THR A 324 -3.52 -14.73 -10.65
CA THR A 324 -4.63 -14.36 -9.76
C THR A 324 -5.67 -15.48 -9.66
N VAL A 325 -5.99 -16.15 -10.77
CA VAL A 325 -6.92 -17.29 -10.81
C VAL A 325 -6.35 -18.49 -10.03
N TYR A 326 -5.11 -18.88 -10.31
CA TYR A 326 -4.49 -20.04 -9.68
C TYR A 326 -4.35 -19.85 -8.17
N LEU A 327 -3.92 -18.66 -7.73
CA LEU A 327 -3.84 -18.32 -6.30
C LEU A 327 -5.22 -18.15 -5.63
N GLY A 328 -6.24 -17.84 -6.43
CA GLY A 328 -7.62 -17.58 -6.00
C GLY A 328 -8.50 -18.82 -5.87
N GLY A 329 -7.93 -20.03 -5.96
CA GLY A 329 -8.69 -21.28 -5.84
C GLY A 329 -8.78 -22.10 -7.12
N GLY A 330 -8.01 -21.75 -8.16
CA GLY A 330 -7.90 -22.55 -9.38
C GLY A 330 -8.86 -22.13 -10.50
N VAL A 331 -8.68 -22.74 -11.67
CA VAL A 331 -9.41 -22.44 -12.90
C VAL A 331 -10.89 -22.75 -12.77
N ALA A 332 -11.24 -23.91 -12.21
CA ALA A 332 -12.62 -24.30 -12.01
C ALA A 332 -13.36 -23.29 -11.12
N HIS A 333 -12.74 -22.88 -9.99
CA HIS A 333 -13.30 -21.89 -9.09
C HIS A 333 -13.58 -20.54 -9.78
N ALA A 334 -12.70 -20.12 -10.69
CA ALA A 334 -12.86 -18.86 -11.41
C ALA A 334 -13.90 -18.91 -12.54
N LEU A 335 -14.13 -20.08 -13.15
CA LEU A 335 -14.99 -20.22 -14.33
C LEU A 335 -16.36 -20.85 -14.05
N SER A 336 -16.54 -21.59 -12.96
CA SER A 336 -17.81 -22.29 -12.64
C SER A 336 -18.86 -21.37 -12.01
N GLU A 337 -18.42 -20.33 -11.30
CA GLU A 337 -19.28 -19.34 -10.63
C GLU A 337 -19.21 -17.99 -11.36
N PRO A 338 -20.21 -17.10 -11.21
CA PRO A 338 -20.23 -15.82 -11.90
C PRO A 338 -19.21 -14.83 -11.31
N ARG A 339 -17.94 -15.03 -11.68
CA ARG A 339 -16.79 -14.25 -11.26
C ARG A 339 -16.17 -13.45 -12.39
N GLY A 340 -15.61 -12.29 -12.04
CA GLY A 340 -14.87 -11.43 -12.95
C GLY A 340 -13.71 -10.76 -12.24
N ILE A 341 -12.77 -10.20 -13.01
CA ILE A 341 -11.75 -9.34 -12.44
C ILE A 341 -12.30 -7.92 -12.30
N VAL A 342 -12.15 -7.33 -11.12
CA VAL A 342 -12.30 -5.88 -10.91
C VAL A 342 -10.92 -5.24 -10.83
N CYS A 343 -10.56 -4.50 -11.88
CA CYS A 343 -9.30 -3.76 -11.95
C CYS A 343 -9.57 -2.28 -11.64
N ARG A 344 -9.07 -1.78 -10.51
CA ARG A 344 -9.25 -0.38 -10.10
C ARG A 344 -8.01 0.43 -10.42
N LEU A 345 -8.20 1.56 -11.10
CA LEU A 345 -7.16 2.41 -11.62
C LEU A 345 -7.40 3.87 -11.24
N ASN A 346 -6.32 4.61 -11.02
CA ASN A 346 -6.35 6.07 -11.00
C ASN A 346 -5.59 6.60 -12.22
N MET A 347 -6.13 7.59 -12.92
CA MET A 347 -5.38 8.24 -14.01
C MET A 347 -4.22 9.06 -13.43
N ARG A 348 -3.04 8.97 -14.06
CA ARG A 348 -1.85 9.71 -13.64
C ARG A 348 -1.96 11.18 -14.02
N ASN A 349 -1.90 12.06 -13.02
CA ASN A 349 -1.98 13.52 -13.22
C ASN A 349 -0.80 14.10 -14.01
N ASP A 350 0.34 13.39 -14.00
CA ASP A 350 1.57 13.74 -14.72
C ASP A 350 1.75 12.94 -16.02
N TRP A 351 0.72 12.20 -16.45
CA TRP A 351 0.79 11.40 -17.66
C TRP A 351 1.10 12.26 -18.89
N ASN A 352 2.15 11.87 -19.61
CA ASN A 352 2.69 12.62 -20.76
C ASN A 352 2.32 12.01 -22.12
N GLY A 353 1.34 11.10 -22.13
CA GLY A 353 0.92 10.35 -23.31
C GLY A 353 1.66 9.02 -23.51
N ASN A 354 2.47 8.56 -22.56
CA ASN A 354 3.15 7.26 -22.65
C ASN A 354 2.13 6.12 -22.61
N PRO A 355 2.01 5.28 -23.65
CA PRO A 355 1.02 4.22 -23.68
C PRO A 355 1.24 3.16 -22.60
N ALA A 356 2.46 3.02 -22.07
CA ALA A 356 2.77 2.05 -21.02
C ALA A 356 2.44 2.54 -19.60
N ALA A 357 2.32 3.84 -19.36
CA ALA A 357 2.18 4.42 -18.01
C ALA A 357 1.05 5.47 -17.84
N PRO A 358 -0.20 5.23 -18.30
CA PRO A 358 -1.33 6.14 -18.07
C PRO A 358 -1.95 6.08 -16.67
N PHE A 359 -1.79 4.96 -15.94
CA PHE A 359 -2.54 4.70 -14.71
C PHE A 359 -1.64 4.39 -13.51
N HIS A 360 -2.16 4.65 -12.32
CA HIS A 360 -1.75 3.95 -11.11
C HIS A 360 -2.67 2.75 -10.87
N LEU A 361 -2.09 1.57 -10.63
CA LEU A 361 -2.85 0.37 -10.33
C LEU A 361 -3.22 0.36 -8.84
N VAL A 362 -4.53 0.42 -8.54
CA VAL A 362 -5.03 0.39 -7.16
C VAL A 362 -5.29 -1.04 -6.72
N SER A 363 -5.99 -1.82 -7.54
CA SER A 363 -6.29 -3.22 -7.23
C SER A 363 -6.57 -4.02 -8.51
N PHE A 364 -6.32 -5.33 -8.44
CA PHE A 364 -6.68 -6.31 -9.47
C PHE A 364 -7.10 -7.57 -8.73
N LEU A 365 -8.41 -7.83 -8.69
CA LEU A 365 -9.02 -8.84 -7.81
C LEU A 365 -10.04 -9.68 -8.57
N LEU A 366 -10.04 -10.98 -8.33
CA LEU A 366 -11.09 -11.91 -8.77
C LEU A 366 -12.24 -11.86 -7.76
N GLU A 367 -13.42 -11.43 -8.21
CA GLU A 367 -14.56 -11.16 -7.34
C GLU A 367 -15.80 -11.88 -7.87
N HIS A 368 -16.71 -12.28 -6.98
CA HIS A 368 -18.04 -12.73 -7.38
C HIS A 368 -18.90 -11.54 -7.79
N ARG A 369 -19.80 -11.71 -8.77
CA ARG A 369 -20.67 -10.61 -9.22
C ARG A 369 -21.54 -10.04 -8.09
N ASP A 370 -21.95 -10.89 -7.14
CA ASP A 370 -22.82 -10.49 -6.03
C ASP A 370 -22.03 -9.75 -4.91
N GLU A 371 -20.70 -9.86 -4.91
CA GLU A 371 -19.82 -9.19 -3.94
C GLU A 371 -19.29 -7.85 -4.47
N ALA A 372 -19.35 -7.63 -5.77
CA ALA A 372 -18.86 -6.43 -6.43
C ALA A 372 -19.98 -5.78 -7.25
N GLU A 373 -20.57 -4.70 -6.73
CA GLU A 373 -21.64 -3.91 -7.38
C GLU A 373 -21.32 -3.61 -8.85
N ILE A 374 -20.08 -3.18 -9.15
CA ILE A 374 -19.64 -2.88 -10.52
C ILE A 374 -19.66 -4.10 -11.48
N LEU A 375 -19.58 -5.33 -10.98
CA LEU A 375 -19.77 -6.54 -11.78
C LEU A 375 -21.26 -6.88 -11.89
N GLY A 376 -21.96 -6.87 -10.75
CA GLY A 376 -23.39 -7.18 -10.67
C GLY A 376 -24.24 -6.32 -11.61
N ASP A 377 -24.03 -5.00 -11.61
CA ASP A 377 -24.81 -4.00 -12.37
C ASP A 377 -24.79 -4.22 -13.89
N GLN A 378 -23.78 -4.90 -14.42
CA GLN A 378 -23.57 -5.08 -15.86
C GLN A 378 -23.31 -6.54 -16.27
N TRP A 379 -23.56 -7.49 -15.35
CA TRP A 379 -23.17 -8.89 -15.52
C TRP A 379 -23.74 -9.52 -16.79
N ASP A 380 -25.05 -9.34 -17.04
CA ASP A 380 -25.71 -9.95 -18.20
C ASP A 380 -25.13 -9.41 -19.52
N GLY A 381 -24.84 -8.10 -19.59
CA GLY A 381 -24.20 -7.48 -20.74
C GLY A 381 -22.75 -7.92 -20.95
N LEU A 382 -22.02 -8.18 -19.86
CA LEU A 382 -20.69 -8.79 -19.92
C LEU A 382 -20.76 -10.20 -20.52
N MET A 383 -21.71 -11.02 -20.07
CA MET A 383 -21.84 -12.40 -20.56
C MET A 383 -22.31 -12.48 -22.02
N GLU A 384 -23.14 -11.53 -22.48
CA GLU A 384 -23.48 -11.43 -23.90
C GLU A 384 -22.25 -11.03 -24.75
N SER A 385 -21.49 -10.04 -24.28
CA SER A 385 -20.28 -9.56 -24.95
C SER A 385 -19.16 -10.58 -24.95
N ARG A 386 -19.07 -11.41 -23.91
CA ARG A 386 -18.12 -12.52 -23.77
C ARG A 386 -18.19 -13.46 -24.98
N LYS A 387 -19.38 -13.87 -25.41
CA LYS A 387 -19.55 -14.76 -26.58
C LYS A 387 -18.91 -14.20 -27.85
N LYS A 388 -18.96 -12.87 -28.02
CA LYS A 388 -18.32 -12.18 -29.15
C LYS A 388 -16.80 -12.08 -28.96
N ALA A 389 -16.35 -11.91 -27.72
CA ALA A 389 -14.94 -11.83 -27.35
C ALA A 389 -14.20 -13.18 -27.39
N GLU A 390 -14.90 -14.32 -27.33
CA GLU A 390 -14.29 -15.66 -27.43
C GLU A 390 -13.67 -15.94 -28.81
N GLY A 391 -14.22 -15.34 -29.88
CA GLY A 391 -13.77 -15.57 -31.26
C GLY A 391 -12.27 -15.27 -31.49
N PRO A 392 -11.77 -14.06 -31.17
CA PRO A 392 -10.36 -13.70 -31.30
C PRO A 392 -9.38 -14.61 -30.55
N PHE A 393 -9.79 -15.19 -29.42
CA PHE A 393 -8.95 -16.11 -28.64
C PHE A 393 -8.98 -17.55 -29.17
N LYS A 394 -9.89 -17.87 -30.09
CA LYS A 394 -10.04 -19.22 -30.66
C LYS A 394 -10.07 -20.31 -29.59
N VAL A 395 -10.84 -20.08 -28.51
CA VAL A 395 -10.87 -20.95 -27.32
C VAL A 395 -11.11 -22.41 -27.69
N ALA A 396 -12.04 -22.68 -28.61
CA ALA A 396 -12.35 -24.04 -29.06
C ALA A 396 -11.22 -24.72 -29.86
N GLU A 397 -10.30 -23.95 -30.44
CA GLU A 397 -9.17 -24.43 -31.23
C GLU A 397 -7.84 -24.45 -30.45
N THR A 398 -7.83 -23.91 -29.22
CA THR A 398 -6.62 -23.69 -28.41
C THR A 398 -6.73 -24.46 -27.09
N PRO A 399 -6.26 -25.73 -27.02
CA PRO A 399 -6.44 -26.60 -25.87
C PRO A 399 -5.87 -26.05 -24.55
N GLU A 400 -4.95 -25.10 -24.62
CA GLU A 400 -4.36 -24.44 -23.46
C GLU A 400 -5.32 -23.46 -22.77
N ILE A 401 -6.34 -22.95 -23.46
CA ILE A 401 -7.28 -21.95 -22.92
C ILE A 401 -8.49 -22.66 -22.33
N ALA A 402 -8.66 -22.55 -21.01
CA ALA A 402 -9.82 -23.08 -20.28
C ALA A 402 -11.09 -22.28 -20.47
N GLY A 403 -10.95 -20.97 -20.74
CA GLY A 403 -12.06 -20.07 -20.99
C GLY A 403 -11.60 -18.63 -21.01
N ILE A 404 -12.55 -17.70 -21.05
CA ILE A 404 -12.27 -16.28 -20.90
C ILE A 404 -13.08 -15.71 -19.74
N ILE A 405 -12.50 -14.71 -19.06
CA ILE A 405 -13.14 -14.04 -17.94
C ILE A 405 -13.25 -12.53 -18.21
N PRO A 406 -14.36 -11.87 -17.83
CA PRO A 406 -14.46 -10.43 -17.93
C PRO A 406 -13.50 -9.74 -16.96
N ILE A 407 -12.86 -8.68 -17.43
CA ILE A 407 -12.13 -7.70 -16.64
C ILE A 407 -12.85 -6.37 -16.75
N VAL A 408 -13.35 -5.86 -15.62
CA VAL A 408 -13.96 -4.54 -15.51
C VAL A 408 -12.93 -3.56 -14.95
N PHE A 409 -12.50 -2.63 -15.81
CA PHE A 409 -11.60 -1.54 -15.44
C PHE A 409 -12.41 -0.37 -14.91
N SER A 410 -12.26 -0.07 -13.62
CA SER A 410 -12.85 1.08 -12.94
C SER A 410 -11.80 2.17 -12.80
N ILE A 411 -11.92 3.24 -13.59
CA ILE A 411 -10.93 4.31 -13.67
C ILE A 411 -11.44 5.56 -12.96
N ARG A 412 -10.69 6.06 -11.99
CA ARG A 412 -10.94 7.35 -11.35
C ARG A 412 -10.08 8.44 -11.97
N ASP A 413 -10.71 9.55 -12.36
CA ASP A 413 -10.04 10.75 -12.86
C ASP A 413 -10.71 12.01 -12.29
N ASN A 414 -10.03 12.69 -11.36
CA ASN A 414 -10.43 14.01 -10.84
C ASN A 414 -11.92 14.15 -10.43
N GLY A 415 -12.50 13.08 -9.86
CA GLY A 415 -13.90 13.04 -9.42
C GLY A 415 -14.89 12.43 -10.44
N SER A 416 -14.42 12.05 -11.63
CA SER A 416 -15.16 11.25 -12.60
C SER A 416 -14.77 9.77 -12.49
N ASN A 417 -15.74 8.88 -12.68
CA ASN A 417 -15.53 7.44 -12.76
C ASN A 417 -15.86 6.96 -14.17
N PHE A 418 -14.94 6.20 -14.78
CA PHE A 418 -15.13 5.55 -16.06
C PHE A 418 -15.08 4.04 -15.88
N VAL A 419 -15.82 3.33 -16.72
CA VAL A 419 -15.84 1.86 -16.75
C VAL A 419 -15.51 1.41 -18.16
N VAL A 420 -14.52 0.53 -18.28
CA VAL A 420 -14.12 -0.10 -19.54
C VAL A 420 -14.07 -1.60 -19.31
N ASN A 421 -14.70 -2.37 -20.20
CA ASN A 421 -14.74 -3.83 -20.09
C ASN A 421 -13.80 -4.44 -21.12
N ASN A 422 -13.06 -5.46 -20.72
CA ASN A 422 -12.28 -6.30 -21.61
C ASN A 422 -12.36 -7.77 -21.18
N TYR A 423 -11.80 -8.67 -21.97
CA TYR A 423 -11.78 -10.11 -21.69
C TYR A 423 -10.39 -10.64 -21.94
N PHE A 424 -10.00 -11.61 -21.12
CA PHE A 424 -8.70 -12.26 -21.22
C PHE A 424 -8.84 -13.77 -21.03
N PRO A 425 -7.95 -14.56 -21.68
CA PRO A 425 -7.96 -16.00 -21.56
C PRO A 425 -7.42 -16.44 -20.21
N VAL A 426 -8.11 -17.40 -19.62
CA VAL A 426 -7.66 -18.19 -18.48
C VAL A 426 -7.15 -19.52 -19.04
N ASN A 427 -5.92 -19.87 -18.74
CA ASN A 427 -5.28 -21.07 -19.25
C ASN A 427 -5.51 -22.24 -18.29
N HIS A 428 -5.55 -23.45 -18.85
CA HIS A 428 -5.43 -24.67 -18.07
C HIS A 428 -4.04 -24.73 -17.43
N THR A 429 -3.98 -25.23 -16.20
CA THR A 429 -2.72 -25.76 -15.66
C THR A 429 -2.58 -27.22 -16.10
N ARG A 430 -1.34 -27.71 -16.12
CA ARG A 430 -0.97 -29.11 -16.31
C ARG A 430 -1.08 -29.91 -15.00
N LEU A 431 -1.48 -29.26 -13.90
CA LEU A 431 -1.69 -29.93 -12.62
C LEU A 431 -2.98 -30.76 -12.65
N ALA A 432 -2.95 -31.92 -11.98
CA ALA A 432 -4.13 -32.76 -11.82
C ALA A 432 -5.19 -32.10 -10.91
N ASP A 433 -4.75 -31.27 -9.96
CA ASP A 433 -5.58 -30.45 -9.08
C ASP A 433 -4.89 -29.09 -8.90
N ASP A 434 -5.45 -28.05 -9.52
CA ASP A 434 -4.91 -26.70 -9.47
C ASP A 434 -5.34 -25.90 -8.23
N THR A 435 -6.15 -26.51 -7.36
CA THR A 435 -6.51 -25.95 -6.05
C THR A 435 -5.45 -26.25 -4.99
N ALA A 436 -4.62 -27.28 -5.23
CA ALA A 436 -3.61 -27.80 -4.31
C ALA A 436 -2.17 -27.45 -4.74
N LEU A 437 -1.90 -26.16 -4.97
CA LEU A 437 -0.56 -25.68 -5.33
C LEU A 437 0.47 -26.00 -4.24
N ASP A 438 1.58 -26.64 -4.62
CA ASP A 438 2.68 -26.87 -3.68
C ASP A 438 3.29 -25.54 -3.21
N PRO A 439 3.95 -25.51 -2.04
CA PRO A 439 4.45 -24.27 -1.45
C PRO A 439 5.40 -23.48 -2.37
N ARG A 440 6.26 -24.16 -3.13
CA ARG A 440 7.23 -23.48 -4.01
C ARG A 440 6.51 -22.82 -5.18
N THR A 441 5.59 -23.55 -5.80
CA THR A 441 4.76 -23.03 -6.89
C THR A 441 3.92 -21.84 -6.44
N ARG A 442 3.25 -21.95 -5.29
CA ARG A 442 2.45 -20.86 -4.71
C ARG A 442 3.28 -19.60 -4.48
N VAL A 443 4.48 -19.74 -3.93
CA VAL A 443 5.42 -18.64 -3.70
C VAL A 443 5.90 -18.01 -5.02
N ALA A 444 6.20 -18.83 -6.04
CA ALA A 444 6.60 -18.34 -7.35
C ALA A 444 5.48 -17.53 -8.04
N LEU A 445 4.26 -18.06 -8.05
CA LEU A 445 3.08 -17.39 -8.63
C LEU A 445 2.74 -16.11 -7.89
N PHE A 446 2.84 -16.09 -6.56
CA PHE A 446 2.63 -14.87 -5.77
C PHE A 446 3.66 -13.79 -6.10
N GLY A 447 4.94 -14.14 -6.17
CA GLY A 447 5.99 -13.22 -6.58
C GLY A 447 5.75 -12.65 -7.98
N LEU A 448 5.44 -13.53 -8.95
CA LEU A 448 5.14 -13.12 -10.32
C LEU A 448 3.91 -12.20 -10.38
N ASN A 449 2.86 -12.49 -9.60
CA ASN A 449 1.65 -11.64 -9.51
C ASN A 449 2.00 -10.22 -9.03
N VAL A 450 2.77 -10.11 -7.94
CA VAL A 450 3.23 -8.82 -7.40
C VAL A 450 4.13 -8.10 -8.41
N HIS A 451 5.00 -8.84 -9.09
CA HIS A 451 5.88 -8.30 -10.12
C HIS A 451 5.11 -7.72 -11.30
N CYS A 452 4.10 -8.42 -11.82
CA CYS A 452 3.23 -7.91 -12.89
C CYS A 452 2.50 -6.64 -12.47
N LYS A 453 1.96 -6.58 -11.23
CA LYS A 453 1.34 -5.35 -10.69
C LYS A 453 2.30 -4.16 -10.69
N ARG A 454 3.57 -4.39 -10.31
CA ARG A 454 4.61 -3.35 -10.35
C ARG A 454 4.98 -2.94 -11.78
N CYS A 455 4.99 -3.88 -12.72
CA CYS A 455 5.25 -3.57 -14.12
C CYS A 455 4.15 -2.70 -14.72
N LEU A 456 2.88 -3.05 -14.45
CA LEU A 456 1.72 -2.26 -14.88
C LEU A 456 1.73 -0.84 -14.29
N ASP A 457 2.04 -0.71 -12.99
CA ASP A 457 2.13 0.61 -12.35
C ASP A 457 3.36 1.39 -12.87
N GLY A 458 4.55 0.80 -12.88
CA GLY A 458 5.79 1.45 -13.32
C GLY A 458 5.87 1.74 -14.82
N GLY A 459 4.96 1.19 -15.63
CA GLY A 459 5.01 1.25 -17.09
C GLY A 459 6.17 0.47 -17.70
N LEU A 460 6.53 -0.64 -17.05
CA LEU A 460 7.53 -1.60 -17.53
C LEU A 460 6.83 -2.66 -18.37
N VAL A 461 7.36 -2.91 -19.55
CA VAL A 461 6.68 -3.71 -20.58
C VAL A 461 7.54 -4.89 -20.96
N TYR A 462 6.95 -6.08 -20.86
CA TYR A 462 7.52 -7.30 -21.41
C TYR A 462 7.38 -7.35 -22.93
N HIS A 463 8.45 -7.79 -23.59
CA HIS A 463 8.49 -8.00 -25.03
C HIS A 463 9.07 -9.37 -25.31
N THR A 464 8.36 -10.14 -26.13
CA THR A 464 8.75 -11.49 -26.50
C THR A 464 9.85 -11.43 -27.56
N VAL A 465 11.01 -12.02 -27.27
CA VAL A 465 12.18 -12.03 -28.14
C VAL A 465 12.52 -13.46 -28.52
N LYS A 466 12.73 -13.71 -29.81
CA LYS A 466 13.30 -14.98 -30.29
C LYS A 466 14.74 -15.07 -29.81
N LYS A 467 15.09 -16.09 -29.01
CA LYS A 467 16.46 -16.27 -28.54
C LYS A 467 17.38 -16.62 -29.72
N PRO A 468 18.58 -16.04 -29.83
CA PRO A 468 19.56 -16.47 -30.82
C PRO A 468 20.05 -17.89 -30.48
N GLY A 469 19.82 -18.86 -31.37
CA GLY A 469 20.47 -20.18 -31.29
C GLY A 469 19.82 -21.24 -30.39
N GLY A 470 18.55 -21.09 -29.99
CA GLY A 470 17.82 -22.15 -29.28
C GLY A 470 16.32 -22.11 -29.57
N ASP A 471 15.68 -23.27 -29.57
CA ASP A 471 14.22 -23.40 -29.66
C ASP A 471 13.59 -22.91 -28.35
N GLY A 472 13.26 -21.61 -28.29
CA GLY A 472 12.53 -21.02 -27.18
C GLY A 472 12.38 -19.50 -27.27
N MET A 473 11.20 -18.98 -26.91
CA MET A 473 10.96 -17.56 -26.69
C MET A 473 11.52 -17.12 -25.33
N GLY A 474 12.16 -15.95 -25.28
CA GLY A 474 12.54 -15.26 -24.04
C GLY A 474 11.69 -14.01 -23.84
N MET A 475 11.55 -13.53 -22.61
CA MET A 475 10.84 -12.29 -22.30
C MET A 475 11.85 -11.24 -21.81
N ASP A 476 11.96 -10.13 -22.55
CA ASP A 476 12.78 -8.99 -22.15
C ASP A 476 11.89 -7.89 -21.56
N LEU A 477 12.36 -7.28 -20.47
CA LEU A 477 11.66 -6.18 -19.83
C LEU A 477 12.27 -4.84 -20.24
N GLY A 478 11.42 -3.88 -20.59
CA GLY A 478 11.85 -2.56 -21.03
C GLY A 478 10.83 -1.46 -20.74
N ARG A 479 11.04 -0.30 -21.34
CA ARG A 479 10.16 0.87 -21.19
C ARG A 479 10.00 1.61 -22.51
N TYR A 480 8.91 2.36 -22.64
CA TYR A 480 8.72 3.25 -23.78
C TYR A 480 9.38 4.62 -23.56
N GLY A 481 10.33 4.97 -24.43
CA GLY A 481 11.00 6.27 -24.49
C GLY A 481 10.67 7.05 -25.77
N LYS A 482 10.85 8.38 -25.77
CA LYS A 482 10.76 9.22 -26.98
C LYS A 482 12.15 9.37 -27.61
N LYS A 483 12.31 9.02 -28.90
CA LYS A 483 13.60 9.16 -29.62
C LYS A 483 13.55 10.29 -30.67
N GLY A 484 14.64 11.08 -30.77
CA GLY A 484 14.88 12.13 -31.79
C GLY A 484 14.67 13.58 -31.32
N LYS A 485 15.34 14.56 -31.97
CA LYS A 485 15.36 16.01 -31.62
C LYS A 485 13.97 16.70 -31.54
N LYS A 486 12.91 16.07 -32.04
CA LYS A 486 11.51 16.55 -32.00
C LYS A 486 10.53 15.45 -31.51
N GLY A 487 10.96 14.53 -30.66
CA GLY A 487 10.30 13.27 -30.29
C GLY A 487 8.77 13.24 -30.30
N LYS A 488 8.19 12.65 -31.36
CA LYS A 488 6.73 12.46 -31.53
C LYS A 488 6.26 11.00 -31.40
N LYS A 489 7.16 9.99 -31.47
CA LYS A 489 6.80 8.57 -31.42
C LYS A 489 7.43 7.87 -30.21
N TRP A 490 6.65 7.02 -29.57
CA TRP A 490 7.07 6.13 -28.48
C TRP A 490 7.77 4.91 -29.06
N LYS A 491 8.91 4.52 -28.48
CA LYS A 491 9.64 3.31 -28.85
C LYS A 491 10.02 2.53 -27.60
N TRP A 492 9.81 1.23 -27.62
CA TRP A 492 10.27 0.33 -26.58
C TRP A 492 11.80 0.23 -26.61
N GLU A 493 12.42 0.34 -25.43
CA GLU A 493 13.84 0.19 -25.22
C GLU A 493 14.06 -0.78 -24.05
N MET A 494 14.91 -1.78 -24.29
CA MET A 494 15.29 -2.77 -23.28
C MET A 494 15.96 -2.08 -22.10
N ARG A 495 15.63 -2.51 -20.88
CA ARG A 495 16.33 -2.03 -19.70
C ARG A 495 17.69 -2.70 -19.57
N THR A 496 18.70 -1.92 -19.18
CA THR A 496 20.01 -2.48 -18.86
C THR A 496 19.98 -3.10 -17.46
N PRO A 497 20.72 -4.20 -17.22
CA PRO A 497 20.80 -4.83 -15.91
C PRO A 497 21.24 -3.91 -14.76
N GLY A 498 21.92 -2.80 -15.07
CA GLY A 498 22.41 -1.79 -14.12
C GLY A 498 21.43 -0.66 -13.79
N ASP A 499 20.19 -0.68 -14.30
CA ASP A 499 19.21 0.36 -13.97
C ASP A 499 18.75 0.20 -12.50
N PRO A 500 18.93 1.23 -11.62
CA PRO A 500 18.66 1.11 -10.19
C PRO A 500 17.25 0.65 -9.82
N GLU A 501 16.23 1.14 -10.52
CA GLU A 501 14.83 0.79 -10.25
C GLU A 501 14.53 -0.67 -10.68
N PHE A 502 15.25 -1.18 -11.68
CA PHE A 502 15.14 -2.59 -12.10
C PHE A 502 15.90 -3.53 -11.17
N MET A 503 17.07 -3.10 -10.68
CA MET A 503 17.81 -3.81 -9.64
C MET A 503 16.98 -3.90 -8.36
N GLU A 504 16.37 -2.80 -7.93
CA GLU A 504 15.48 -2.77 -6.77
C GLU A 504 14.30 -3.73 -6.95
N MET A 505 13.60 -3.65 -8.08
CA MET A 505 12.47 -4.54 -8.35
C MET A 505 12.89 -6.02 -8.41
N ARG A 506 14.07 -6.34 -8.95
CA ARG A 506 14.64 -7.71 -8.94
C ARG A 506 14.90 -8.19 -7.53
N LEU A 507 15.59 -7.40 -6.72
CA LEU A 507 15.90 -7.72 -5.32
C LEU A 507 14.61 -7.96 -4.54
N GLN A 508 13.60 -7.11 -4.75
CA GLN A 508 12.32 -7.26 -4.08
C GLN A 508 11.57 -8.53 -4.51
N ASN A 509 11.58 -8.89 -5.80
CA ASN A 509 10.96 -10.13 -6.26
C ASN A 509 11.67 -11.36 -5.70
N THR A 510 13.00 -11.36 -5.71
CA THR A 510 13.83 -12.46 -5.18
C THR A 510 13.57 -12.70 -3.70
N ALA A 511 13.42 -11.64 -2.93
CA ALA A 511 13.11 -11.80 -1.51
C ALA A 511 11.69 -12.30 -1.25
N LEU A 512 10.69 -11.81 -1.99
CA LEU A 512 9.30 -12.27 -1.88
C LEU A 512 9.10 -13.74 -2.26
N THR A 513 10.07 -14.31 -2.98
CA THR A 513 9.97 -15.64 -3.57
C THR A 513 10.94 -16.65 -2.96
N GLY A 514 11.46 -16.36 -1.76
CA GLY A 514 12.39 -17.25 -1.06
C GLY A 514 13.71 -17.47 -1.82
N GLY A 515 14.13 -16.48 -2.63
CA GLY A 515 15.36 -16.52 -3.41
C GLY A 515 15.18 -16.71 -4.92
N MET A 516 13.96 -16.90 -5.44
CA MET A 516 13.75 -17.08 -6.88
C MET A 516 13.87 -15.77 -7.66
N THR A 517 14.67 -15.76 -8.71
CA THR A 517 14.74 -14.66 -9.65
C THR A 517 13.45 -14.53 -10.46
N VAL A 518 13.20 -13.34 -11.01
CA VAL A 518 12.03 -13.11 -11.90
C VAL A 518 11.98 -14.14 -13.04
N PRO A 519 13.08 -14.44 -13.77
CA PRO A 519 13.07 -15.51 -14.78
C PRO A 519 12.70 -16.89 -14.25
N GLU A 520 13.10 -17.24 -13.02
CA GLU A 520 12.72 -18.52 -12.40
C GLU A 520 11.23 -18.55 -12.06
N THR A 521 10.65 -17.44 -11.59
CA THR A 521 9.18 -17.36 -11.37
C THR A 521 8.39 -17.46 -12.67
N TRP A 522 8.88 -16.86 -13.76
CA TRP A 522 8.30 -17.03 -15.10
C TRP A 522 8.44 -18.46 -15.59
N LYS A 523 9.58 -19.11 -15.33
CA LYS A 523 9.78 -20.51 -15.67
C LYS A 523 8.76 -21.40 -14.96
N VAL A 524 8.57 -21.23 -13.65
CA VAL A 524 7.54 -21.97 -12.89
C VAL A 524 6.15 -21.71 -13.47
N TYR A 525 5.81 -20.46 -13.79
CA TYR A 525 4.52 -20.12 -14.40
C TYR A 525 4.30 -20.77 -15.78
N ASN A 526 5.33 -20.82 -16.63
CA ASN A 526 5.25 -21.40 -17.98
C ASN A 526 5.31 -22.94 -17.98
N GLU A 527 5.85 -23.54 -16.91
CA GLU A 527 5.89 -24.99 -16.71
C GLU A 527 4.62 -25.52 -16.03
N LEU A 528 3.89 -24.64 -15.35
CA LEU A 528 2.57 -24.87 -14.79
C LEU A 528 1.58 -25.29 -15.86
#